data_AF-A0A453QPQ3-F1
#
_entry.id   AF-A0A453QPQ3-F1
#
_cell.length_a   1.000
_cell.length_b   1.000
_cell.length_c   1.000
_cell.angle_alpha   90.00
_cell.angle_beta   90.00
_cell.angle_gamma   90.00
#
_symmetry.space_group_name_H-M   'P 1'
#
loop_
_entity.id
_entity.type
_entity.pdbx_description
1 polymer ?
#
loop_
_entity_poly.entity_id
_entity_poly.type
_entity_poly.pdbx_seq_one_letter_code
_entity_poly.pdbx_strand_id
1 'polypeptide(L)'
;MTNIPVFLIGHVTKTGDIAGPRVLEHIVDVVLYMEGERCLSHRLLRSAKNRFGSTDELGVFEMSEHGLQAVLNPSEMFLTEHDSDSEILAGLAVAVVLDGSRTFAIEVQALSVPGSLGQGKVVGTKSKRVEMIISVLMKQAGLKLQDNVIYLNVVSGFELSETAGDLAIAASICS
;
A
#
# COMPACT_ATOMS: atom_id res chain seq x y z
N MET A 1 25.97 -10.22 33.98
CA MET A 1 24.97 -9.51 33.15
C MET A 1 23.65 -10.22 33.35
N THR A 2 22.56 -9.51 33.64
CA THR A 2 21.29 -10.11 34.08
C THR A 2 20.47 -10.79 32.96
N ASN A 3 20.87 -10.71 31.69
CA ASN A 3 20.18 -11.33 30.55
C ASN A 3 18.65 -11.09 30.53
N ILE A 4 18.25 -9.87 30.90
CA ILE A 4 16.86 -9.44 30.95
C ILE A 4 16.56 -8.66 29.67
N PRO A 5 15.54 -9.03 28.87
CA PRO A 5 15.09 -8.22 27.76
C PRO A 5 14.48 -6.90 28.26
N VAL A 6 14.85 -5.79 27.63
CA VAL A 6 14.36 -4.45 27.99
C VAL A 6 13.65 -3.83 26.79
N PHE A 7 12.43 -3.34 27.01
CA PHE A 7 11.66 -2.58 26.02
C PHE A 7 11.71 -1.09 26.35
N LEU A 8 11.97 -0.27 25.34
CA LEU A 8 11.98 1.20 25.44
C LEU A 8 10.92 1.76 24.50
N ILE A 9 10.07 2.65 25.01
CA ILE A 9 9.00 3.28 24.23
C ILE A 9 9.41 4.72 23.92
N GLY A 10 9.49 5.07 22.64
CA GLY A 10 9.80 6.42 22.19
C GLY A 10 8.68 6.99 21.34
N HIS A 11 8.03 8.06 21.81
CA HIS A 11 7.00 8.76 21.06
C HIS A 11 7.64 9.75 20.06
N VAL A 12 7.19 9.71 18.81
CA VAL A 12 7.61 10.68 17.79
C VAL A 12 6.80 11.97 17.97
N THR A 13 7.47 13.06 18.33
CA THR A 13 6.85 14.39 18.50
C THR A 13 7.27 15.32 17.37
N LYS A 14 6.40 16.28 17.02
CA LYS A 14 6.63 17.22 15.92
C LYS A 14 7.67 18.30 16.23
N THR A 15 8.00 18.51 17.49
CA THR A 15 8.74 19.71 17.94
C THR A 15 10.25 19.52 18.05
N GLY A 16 10.81 18.32 17.88
CA GLY A 16 12.28 18.13 17.78
C GLY A 16 13.10 18.49 19.04
N ASP A 17 12.47 19.03 20.10
CA ASP A 17 13.13 19.51 21.32
C ASP A 17 13.70 18.40 22.20
N ILE A 18 13.28 17.16 21.96
CA ILE A 18 13.90 15.97 22.54
C ILE A 18 14.53 15.26 21.36
N ALA A 19 15.85 15.09 21.39
CA ALA A 19 16.60 14.12 20.61
C ALA A 19 15.76 12.83 20.52
N GLY A 20 15.00 12.67 19.44
CA GLY A 20 13.84 11.78 19.42
C GLY A 20 14.23 10.31 19.56
N PRO A 21 13.27 9.38 19.48
CA PRO A 21 13.57 7.94 19.41
C PRO A 21 14.69 7.59 18.41
N ARG A 22 14.83 8.40 17.35
CA ARG A 22 15.90 8.30 16.34
C ARG A 22 17.32 8.36 16.91
N VAL A 23 17.55 9.10 18.00
CA VAL A 23 18.88 9.16 18.64
C VAL A 23 19.20 7.86 19.37
N LEU A 24 18.20 7.08 19.77
CA LEU A 24 18.44 5.79 20.42
C LEU A 24 18.68 4.65 19.40
N GLU A 25 18.30 4.82 18.14
CA GLU A 25 18.37 3.76 17.12
C GLU A 25 19.76 3.14 16.94
N HIS A 26 20.79 3.96 17.03
CA HIS A 26 22.15 3.48 16.82
C HIS A 26 22.71 2.74 18.04
N ILE A 27 22.18 3.00 19.25
CA ILE A 27 22.66 2.40 20.51
C ILE A 27 21.85 1.18 20.99
N VAL A 28 20.71 0.87 20.36
CA VAL A 28 19.89 -0.31 20.70
C VAL A 28 20.13 -1.48 19.74
N ASP A 29 19.75 -2.70 20.16
CA ASP A 29 19.90 -3.90 19.34
C ASP A 29 18.75 -4.09 18.34
N VAL A 30 17.53 -3.67 18.69
CA VAL A 30 16.33 -3.77 17.85
C VAL A 30 15.60 -2.43 17.84
N VAL A 31 15.16 -1.98 16.67
CA VAL A 31 14.34 -0.77 16.45
C VAL A 31 13.08 -1.20 15.73
N LEU A 32 11.93 -0.99 16.38
CA LEU A 32 10.61 -1.23 15.80
C LEU A 32 9.84 0.07 15.68
N TYR A 33 9.18 0.25 14.55
CA TYR A 33 8.32 1.39 14.25
C TYR A 33 6.89 0.93 14.15
N MET A 34 6.00 1.57 14.91
CA MET A 34 4.56 1.37 14.76
C MET A 34 3.97 2.53 13.96
N GLU A 35 3.61 2.23 12.72
CA GLU A 35 3.05 3.15 11.74
C GLU A 35 1.56 2.91 11.60
N GLY A 36 0.81 3.94 11.23
CA GLY A 36 -0.60 3.80 10.90
C GLY A 36 -1.09 5.04 10.20
N GLU A 37 -1.81 4.84 9.10
CA GLU A 37 -2.44 5.92 8.36
C GLU A 37 -3.72 6.38 9.08
N ARG A 38 -4.13 7.63 8.86
CA ARG A 38 -5.28 8.20 9.60
C ARG A 38 -6.62 7.55 9.23
N CYS A 39 -6.72 6.99 8.03
CA CYS A 39 -7.97 6.49 7.47
C CYS A 39 -8.17 4.98 7.67
N LEU A 40 -7.17 4.28 8.23
CA LEU A 40 -7.17 2.83 8.36
C LEU A 40 -7.12 2.47 9.86
N SER A 41 -7.99 1.54 10.30
CA SER A 41 -7.96 0.95 11.66
C SER A 41 -6.67 0.17 11.93
N HIS A 42 -5.94 -0.13 10.87
CA HIS A 42 -4.75 -0.98 10.85
C HIS A 42 -3.48 -0.21 11.23
N ARG A 43 -2.57 -0.94 11.87
CA ARG A 43 -1.26 -0.49 12.34
C ARG A 43 -0.20 -1.46 11.87
N LEU A 44 0.87 -0.92 11.31
CA LEU A 44 2.00 -1.68 10.78
C LEU A 44 3.17 -1.58 11.76
N LEU A 45 3.71 -2.71 12.18
CA LEU A 45 4.91 -2.79 13.00
C LEU A 45 6.10 -3.20 12.11
N ARG A 46 6.99 -2.26 11.82
CA ARG A 46 8.16 -2.46 10.96
C ARG A 46 9.44 -2.58 11.77
N SER A 47 10.32 -3.48 11.37
CA SER A 47 11.66 -3.56 11.95
C SER A 47 12.66 -2.73 11.15
N ALA A 48 13.08 -1.58 11.69
CA ALA A 48 14.14 -0.78 11.06
C ALA A 48 15.56 -1.31 11.36
N LYS A 49 15.72 -2.00 12.49
CA LYS A 49 16.98 -2.63 12.90
C LYS A 49 16.66 -3.86 13.71
N ASN A 50 17.30 -4.99 13.40
CA ASN A 50 17.15 -6.20 14.18
C ASN A 50 18.48 -6.96 14.18
N ARG A 51 19.18 -6.98 15.32
CA ARG A 51 20.42 -7.76 15.46
C ARG A 51 20.18 -9.26 15.66
N PHE A 52 18.93 -9.67 15.84
CA PHE A 52 18.56 -11.05 16.15
C PHE A 52 17.68 -11.70 15.07
N GLY A 53 17.47 -11.03 13.91
CA GLY A 53 16.60 -11.51 12.84
C GLY A 53 16.54 -10.56 11.66
N SER A 54 15.60 -10.81 10.74
CA SER A 54 15.40 -9.95 9.57
C SER A 54 14.79 -8.59 9.94
N THR A 55 15.12 -7.58 9.15
CA THR A 55 14.44 -6.27 9.13
C THR A 55 13.20 -6.25 8.25
N ASP A 56 13.06 -7.25 7.37
CA ASP A 56 11.97 -7.28 6.40
C ASP A 56 10.65 -7.75 7.04
N GLU A 57 10.68 -8.21 8.29
CA GLU A 57 9.48 -8.62 9.00
C GLU A 57 8.54 -7.45 9.25
N LEU A 58 7.27 -7.67 8.89
CA LEU A 58 6.17 -6.76 9.10
C LEU A 58 5.15 -7.39 10.05
N GLY A 59 4.67 -6.65 11.04
CA GLY A 59 3.50 -7.02 11.84
C GLY A 59 2.30 -6.21 11.40
N VAL A 60 1.16 -6.85 11.16
CA VAL A 60 -0.09 -6.14 10.82
C VAL A 60 -1.05 -6.32 11.99
N PHE A 61 -1.55 -5.22 12.52
CA PHE A 61 -2.45 -5.21 13.68
C PHE A 61 -3.66 -4.33 13.40
N GLU A 62 -4.79 -4.62 14.02
CA GLU A 62 -5.97 -3.78 14.03
C GLU A 62 -6.30 -3.33 15.46
N MET A 63 -6.67 -2.06 15.62
CA MET A 63 -7.15 -1.56 16.91
C MET A 63 -8.64 -1.89 17.08
N SER A 64 -8.92 -2.89 17.92
CA SER A 64 -10.28 -3.27 18.34
C SER A 64 -10.66 -2.60 19.68
N GLU A 65 -11.91 -2.76 20.12
CA GLU A 65 -12.34 -2.35 21.47
C GLU A 65 -11.55 -3.04 22.60
N HIS A 66 -10.97 -4.21 22.32
CA HIS A 66 -10.14 -4.96 23.26
C HIS A 66 -8.63 -4.64 23.14
N GLY A 67 -8.26 -3.70 22.27
CA GLY A 67 -6.88 -3.32 21.99
C GLY A 67 -6.36 -3.85 20.65
N LEU A 68 -5.03 -3.88 20.51
CA LEU A 68 -4.36 -4.31 19.28
C LEU A 68 -4.45 -5.82 19.08
N GLN A 69 -5.09 -6.23 17.99
CA GLN A 69 -5.20 -7.64 17.57
C GLN A 69 -4.36 -7.87 16.32
N ALA A 70 -3.66 -9.01 16.26
CA ALA A 70 -2.87 -9.37 15.09
C ALA A 70 -3.80 -9.77 13.93
N VAL A 71 -3.57 -9.20 12.76
CA VAL A 71 -4.31 -9.53 11.53
C VAL A 71 -3.60 -10.69 10.84
N LEU A 72 -4.30 -11.82 10.69
CA LEU A 72 -3.74 -13.02 10.08
C LEU A 72 -3.71 -12.91 8.55
N ASN A 73 -4.77 -12.37 7.95
CA ASN A 73 -4.88 -12.13 6.51
C ASN A 73 -4.93 -10.63 6.22
N PRO A 74 -3.77 -9.98 6.01
CA PRO A 74 -3.75 -8.54 5.77
C PRO A 74 -4.33 -8.14 4.41
N SER A 75 -4.56 -9.10 3.50
CA SER A 75 -5.13 -8.78 2.18
C SER A 75 -6.58 -8.31 2.27
N GLU A 76 -7.33 -8.73 3.28
CA GLU A 76 -8.71 -8.28 3.51
C GLU A 76 -8.81 -6.77 3.73
N MET A 77 -7.74 -6.11 4.18
CA MET A 77 -7.66 -4.66 4.34
C MET A 77 -7.68 -3.88 3.01
N PHE A 78 -7.30 -4.52 1.92
CA PHE A 78 -7.06 -3.88 0.62
C PHE A 78 -7.99 -4.39 -0.49
N LEU A 79 -8.90 -5.32 -0.15
CA LEU A 79 -9.93 -5.83 -1.05
C LEU A 79 -11.27 -5.25 -0.61
N THR A 80 -12.00 -4.65 -1.54
CA THR A 80 -13.35 -4.17 -1.27
C THR A 80 -14.29 -5.38 -1.15
N GLU A 81 -15.15 -5.41 -0.13
CA GLU A 81 -16.26 -6.36 -0.10
C GLU A 81 -17.23 -6.01 -1.23
N HIS A 82 -17.38 -6.92 -2.20
CA HIS A 82 -18.35 -6.77 -3.27
C HIS A 82 -19.60 -7.56 -2.92
N ASP A 83 -20.75 -6.89 -2.93
CA ASP A 83 -22.04 -7.57 -2.84
C ASP A 83 -22.15 -8.58 -3.98
N SER A 84 -22.53 -9.81 -3.63
CA SER A 84 -22.64 -10.96 -4.53
C SER A 84 -23.58 -10.78 -5.72
N ASP A 85 -24.34 -9.67 -5.75
CA ASP A 85 -25.36 -9.37 -6.75
C ASP A 85 -24.84 -8.51 -7.91
N SER A 86 -23.58 -8.06 -7.88
CA SER A 86 -22.97 -7.28 -8.96
C SER A 86 -22.15 -8.18 -9.90
N GLU A 87 -22.79 -8.72 -10.94
CA GLU A 87 -22.21 -9.78 -11.78
C GLU A 87 -21.01 -9.37 -12.66
N ILE A 88 -20.63 -8.09 -12.77
CA ILE A 88 -19.44 -7.66 -13.52
C ILE A 88 -18.78 -6.43 -12.86
N LEU A 89 -17.65 -6.64 -12.20
CA LEU A 89 -16.77 -5.56 -11.72
C LEU A 89 -15.81 -5.14 -12.85
N ALA A 90 -16.34 -4.44 -13.85
CA ALA A 90 -15.51 -3.81 -14.86
C ALA A 90 -14.68 -2.68 -14.23
N GLY A 91 -13.44 -2.54 -14.69
CA GLY A 91 -12.50 -1.56 -14.16
C GLY A 91 -11.69 -2.02 -12.96
N LEU A 92 -11.66 -3.31 -12.62
CA LEU A 92 -11.02 -3.82 -11.39
C LEU A 92 -10.01 -4.92 -11.68
N ALA A 93 -8.82 -4.79 -11.09
CA ALA A 93 -7.83 -5.86 -11.06
C ALA A 93 -7.09 -5.89 -9.72
N VAL A 94 -6.54 -7.04 -9.36
CA VAL A 94 -5.78 -7.21 -8.11
C VAL A 94 -4.30 -7.29 -8.41
N ALA A 95 -3.51 -6.42 -7.77
CA ALA A 95 -2.06 -6.49 -7.73
C ALA A 95 -1.62 -7.31 -6.52
N VAL A 96 -0.63 -8.18 -6.70
CA VAL A 96 0.07 -8.81 -5.58
C VAL A 96 1.38 -8.06 -5.39
N VAL A 97 1.54 -7.42 -4.24
CA VAL A 97 2.69 -6.56 -3.92
C VAL A 97 3.44 -7.09 -2.72
N LEU A 98 4.72 -6.77 -2.64
CA LEU A 98 5.58 -7.08 -1.51
C LEU A 98 5.90 -5.80 -0.74
N ASP A 99 5.67 -5.83 0.57
CA ASP A 99 6.13 -4.80 1.49
C ASP A 99 6.86 -5.48 2.66
N GLY A 100 8.19 -5.42 2.61
CA GLY A 100 9.07 -6.27 3.40
C GLY A 100 8.94 -7.75 3.00
N SER A 101 8.76 -8.62 3.98
CA SER A 101 8.52 -10.06 3.82
C SER A 101 7.05 -10.40 3.59
N ARG A 102 6.14 -9.44 3.73
CA ARG A 102 4.70 -9.68 3.58
C ARG A 102 4.20 -9.38 2.18
N THR A 103 3.31 -10.26 1.76
CA THR A 103 2.56 -10.13 0.52
C THR A 103 1.18 -9.55 0.80
N PHE A 104 0.78 -8.58 -0.01
CA PHE A 104 -0.54 -7.96 0.06
C PHE A 104 -1.21 -8.09 -1.30
N ALA A 105 -2.47 -8.52 -1.31
CA ALA A 105 -3.32 -8.37 -2.48
C ALA A 105 -4.01 -7.01 -2.42
N ILE A 106 -3.79 -6.17 -3.43
CA ILE A 106 -4.27 -4.78 -3.46
C ILE A 106 -5.12 -4.57 -4.69
N GLU A 107 -6.31 -4.03 -4.46
CA GLU A 107 -7.23 -3.69 -5.53
C GLU A 107 -6.77 -2.41 -6.28
N VAL A 108 -6.76 -2.51 -7.60
CA VAL A 108 -6.52 -1.42 -8.54
C VAL A 108 -7.79 -1.22 -9.35
N GLN A 109 -8.33 -0.01 -9.25
CA GLN A 109 -9.54 0.39 -9.93
C GLN A 109 -9.21 1.39 -11.04
N ALA A 110 -9.82 1.23 -12.20
CA ALA A 110 -9.75 2.16 -13.30
C ALA A 110 -11.15 2.45 -13.85
N LEU A 111 -11.35 3.68 -14.30
CA LEU A 111 -12.56 4.10 -14.98
C LEU A 111 -12.16 4.84 -16.25
N SER A 112 -12.49 4.25 -17.40
CA SER A 112 -12.29 4.85 -18.72
C SER A 112 -13.62 5.42 -19.21
N VAL A 113 -13.67 6.74 -19.40
CA VAL A 113 -14.85 7.44 -19.93
C VAL A 113 -14.52 8.19 -21.22
N PRO A 114 -15.41 8.20 -22.22
CA PRO A 114 -15.22 9.03 -23.41
C PRO A 114 -15.16 10.52 -23.02
N GLY A 115 -14.15 11.25 -23.50
CA GLY A 115 -14.02 12.67 -23.21
C GLY A 115 -12.69 13.26 -23.70
N SER A 116 -12.75 14.46 -24.27
CA SER A 116 -11.58 15.16 -24.82
C SER A 116 -11.04 16.27 -23.92
N LEU A 117 -11.69 16.55 -22.78
CA LEU A 117 -11.29 17.63 -21.87
C LEU A 117 -10.92 17.09 -20.49
N GLY A 118 -9.62 17.02 -20.23
CA GLY A 118 -9.05 16.80 -18.90
C GLY A 118 -8.06 15.65 -18.84
N GLN A 119 -7.07 15.78 -17.95
CA GLN A 119 -6.26 14.64 -17.53
C GLN A 119 -7.05 13.92 -16.42
N GLY A 120 -7.20 12.60 -16.55
CA GLY A 120 -7.82 11.80 -15.51
C GLY A 120 -6.98 11.83 -14.22
N LYS A 121 -7.61 11.49 -13.10
CA LYS A 121 -6.96 11.50 -11.79
C LYS A 121 -6.31 10.14 -11.53
N VAL A 122 -5.03 10.16 -11.15
CA VAL A 122 -4.30 8.96 -10.70
C VAL A 122 -4.01 9.10 -9.21
N VAL A 123 -4.39 8.09 -8.43
CA VAL A 123 -4.17 8.01 -6.98
C VAL A 123 -3.46 6.71 -6.63
N GLY A 124 -2.47 6.77 -5.73
CA GLY A 124 -1.72 5.61 -5.27
C GLY A 124 -0.67 5.08 -6.25
N THR A 125 -0.37 5.81 -7.33
CA THR A 125 0.84 5.60 -8.15
C THR A 125 1.21 6.86 -8.92
N LYS A 126 2.30 6.81 -9.71
CA LYS A 126 2.81 7.95 -10.49
C LYS A 126 2.07 8.08 -11.83
N SER A 127 1.54 9.26 -12.15
CA SER A 127 0.81 9.49 -13.42
C SER A 127 1.63 9.11 -14.67
N LYS A 128 2.92 9.44 -14.70
CA LYS A 128 3.82 9.08 -15.82
C LYS A 128 3.91 7.57 -16.07
N ARG A 129 3.79 6.76 -15.01
CA ARG A 129 3.80 5.30 -15.10
C ARG A 129 2.52 4.81 -15.78
N VAL A 130 1.37 5.37 -15.39
CA VAL A 130 0.08 5.07 -16.01
C VAL A 130 0.05 5.50 -17.48
N GLU A 131 0.55 6.70 -17.81
CA GLU A 131 0.68 7.18 -19.19
C GLU A 131 1.50 6.23 -20.09
N MET A 132 2.61 5.70 -19.56
CA MET A 132 3.42 4.71 -20.26
C MET A 132 2.64 3.41 -20.50
N ILE A 133 1.92 2.90 -19.50
CA ILE A 133 1.10 1.68 -19.62
C ILE A 133 -0.01 1.88 -20.66
N ILE A 134 -0.71 3.02 -20.62
CA ILE A 134 -1.73 3.38 -21.62
C ILE A 134 -1.12 3.41 -23.02
N SER A 135 0.09 3.97 -23.18
CA SER A 135 0.79 3.99 -24.47
C SER A 135 1.11 2.59 -24.99
N VAL A 136 1.55 1.69 -24.11
CA VAL A 136 1.78 0.27 -24.44
C VAL A 136 0.48 -0.42 -24.83
N LEU A 137 -0.61 -0.21 -24.09
CA LEU A 137 -1.92 -0.77 -24.40
C LEU A 137 -2.44 -0.31 -25.77
N MET A 138 -2.31 0.98 -26.09
CA MET A 138 -2.69 1.49 -27.42
C MET A 138 -1.81 0.89 -28.52
N LYS A 139 -0.50 0.83 -28.32
CA LYS A 139 0.45 0.42 -29.36
C LYS A 139 0.47 -1.09 -29.60
N GLN A 140 0.42 -1.88 -28.53
CA GLN A 140 0.66 -3.32 -28.56
C GLN A 140 -0.64 -4.13 -28.49
N ALA A 141 -1.64 -3.66 -27.73
CA ALA A 141 -2.95 -4.31 -27.64
C ALA A 141 -3.99 -3.70 -28.60
N GLY A 142 -3.67 -2.58 -29.26
CA GLY A 142 -4.53 -1.96 -30.27
C GLY A 142 -5.77 -1.26 -29.70
N LEU A 143 -5.77 -0.94 -28.40
CA LEU A 143 -6.90 -0.29 -27.74
C LEU A 143 -7.02 1.19 -28.16
N LYS A 144 -8.24 1.64 -28.41
CA LYS A 144 -8.54 3.03 -28.80
C LYS A 144 -8.83 3.88 -27.56
N LEU A 145 -7.78 4.26 -26.83
CA LEU A 145 -7.88 5.04 -25.58
C LEU A 145 -7.56 6.53 -25.75
N GLN A 146 -7.22 6.98 -26.96
CA GLN A 146 -6.79 8.34 -27.26
C GLN A 146 -7.83 9.42 -26.93
N ASP A 147 -9.12 9.09 -27.02
CA ASP A 147 -10.25 9.99 -26.79
C ASP A 147 -10.95 9.73 -25.44
N ASN A 148 -10.31 8.94 -24.56
CA ASN A 148 -10.83 8.59 -23.25
C ASN A 148 -10.06 9.31 -22.14
N VAL A 149 -10.78 9.73 -21.12
CA VAL A 149 -10.23 10.16 -19.84
C VAL A 149 -10.18 8.94 -18.91
N ILE A 150 -8.98 8.61 -18.41
CA ILE A 150 -8.75 7.44 -17.55
C ILE A 150 -8.49 7.90 -16.12
N TYR A 151 -9.38 7.53 -15.21
CA TYR A 151 -9.19 7.66 -13.77
C TYR A 151 -8.62 6.36 -13.22
N LEU A 152 -7.67 6.44 -12.30
CA LEU A 152 -7.06 5.29 -11.65
C LEU A 152 -6.94 5.50 -10.15
N ASN A 153 -7.29 4.49 -9.38
CA ASN A 153 -7.24 4.48 -7.93
C ASN A 153 -6.66 3.16 -7.44
N VAL A 154 -5.54 3.23 -6.71
CA VAL A 154 -5.09 2.11 -5.88
C VAL A 154 -5.80 2.22 -4.53
N VAL A 155 -6.53 1.18 -4.15
CA VAL A 155 -7.43 1.20 -2.99
C VAL A 155 -6.64 1.30 -1.67
N SER A 156 -7.32 1.79 -0.62
CA SER A 156 -6.80 1.88 0.75
C SER A 156 -5.54 2.74 0.92
N GLY A 157 -5.31 3.73 0.05
CA GLY A 157 -4.23 4.71 0.21
C GLY A 157 -2.82 4.15 -0.03
N PHE A 158 -2.70 2.89 -0.44
CA PHE A 158 -1.41 2.27 -0.70
C PHE A 158 -0.72 2.91 -1.90
N GLU A 159 0.58 3.18 -1.76
CA GLU A 159 1.39 3.68 -2.87
C GLU A 159 2.09 2.52 -3.60
N LEU A 160 1.56 2.18 -4.78
CA LEU A 160 2.17 1.21 -5.68
C LEU A 160 3.43 1.79 -6.32
N SER A 161 4.56 1.57 -5.67
CA SER A 161 5.88 2.05 -6.06
C SER A 161 6.66 1.05 -6.94
N GLU A 162 6.44 -0.25 -6.76
CA GLU A 162 7.12 -1.33 -7.50
C GLU A 162 6.41 -1.71 -8.80
N THR A 163 7.14 -2.32 -9.74
CA THR A 163 6.63 -2.71 -11.07
C THR A 163 5.63 -3.87 -11.06
N ALA A 164 5.56 -4.67 -9.98
CA ALA A 164 4.68 -5.85 -9.91
C ALA A 164 3.20 -5.53 -10.20
N GLY A 165 2.72 -4.34 -9.81
CA GLY A 165 1.33 -3.92 -10.08
C GLY A 165 1.09 -3.33 -11.48
N ASP A 166 2.09 -3.26 -12.38
CA ASP A 166 1.88 -2.76 -13.75
C ASP A 166 0.82 -3.56 -14.51
N LEU A 167 0.83 -4.89 -14.33
CA LEU A 167 -0.13 -5.77 -14.98
C LEU A 167 -1.55 -5.55 -14.45
N ALA A 168 -1.70 -5.34 -13.14
CA ALA A 168 -3.01 -5.02 -12.55
C ALA A 168 -3.53 -3.68 -13.06
N ILE A 169 -2.69 -2.64 -13.14
CA ILE A 169 -3.07 -1.35 -13.75
C ILE A 169 -3.51 -1.54 -15.20
N ALA A 170 -2.76 -2.31 -15.99
CA ALA A 170 -3.11 -2.57 -17.38
C ALA A 170 -4.45 -3.32 -17.49
N ALA A 171 -4.63 -4.37 -16.68
CA ALA A 171 -5.84 -5.19 -16.68
C ALA A 171 -7.07 -4.40 -16.26
N SER A 172 -6.99 -3.57 -15.21
CA SER A 172 -8.10 -2.74 -14.76
C SER A 172 -8.52 -1.72 -15.81
N ILE A 173 -7.56 -1.16 -16.58
CA ILE A 173 -7.87 -0.23 -17.69
C ILE A 173 -8.58 -0.95 -18.85
N CYS A 174 -8.28 -2.23 -19.08
CA CYS A 174 -8.81 -2.99 -20.20
C CYS A 174 -10.17 -3.65 -19.94
N SER A 175 -10.50 -3.90 -18.67
CA SER A 175 -11.72 -4.62 -18.25
C SER A 175 -12.98 -3.78 -18.38
#